data_AF-A0A3M1EBF9-F1
#
_entry.id   AF-A0A3M1EBF9-F1
#
_cell.length_a   1.000
_cell.length_b   1.000
_cell.length_c   1.000
_cell.angle_alpha   90.00
_cell.angle_beta   90.00
_cell.angle_gamma   90.00
#
_symmetry.space_group_name_H-M   'P 1'
#
loop_
_entity.id
_entity.type
_entity.pdbx_description
1 polymer ?
#
loop_
_entity_poly.entity_id
_entity_poly.type
_entity_poly.pdbx_seq_one_letter_code
_entity_poly.pdbx_strand_id
1 'polypeptide(L)'
;MMELQQDLFGFEMEEAPSQPRTLSAPRQDWRAEVAPPQPELPMEHSGFEWLYDWSDREVEIMREGLLFASLHDLCDARVAEWTREEIWEWIESDEIHPFSFRVCVAAYDASIDVQELRRHIRWLVEKLDQEESQDRNLDLAALLSR
;
A
#
# COMPACT_ATOMS: atom_id res chain seq x y z
N MET A 1 -11.96 56.47 28.62
CA MET A 1 -10.57 56.90 28.84
C MET A 1 -9.81 55.66 29.30
N MET A 2 -8.77 55.31 28.53
CA MET A 2 -7.67 54.39 28.81
C MET A 2 -7.91 52.89 28.97
N GLU A 3 -7.16 52.17 28.12
CA GLU A 3 -6.77 50.77 28.13
C GLU A 3 -6.05 50.35 29.42
N LEU A 4 -5.96 49.04 29.68
CA LEU A 4 -4.70 48.32 29.91
C LEU A 4 -4.90 46.79 30.04
N GLN A 5 -4.03 46.07 29.33
CA GLN A 5 -3.43 44.75 29.61
C GLN A 5 -4.23 43.43 29.57
N GLN A 6 -3.89 42.65 28.53
CA GLN A 6 -3.28 41.30 28.56
C GLN A 6 -3.80 40.25 29.56
N ASP A 7 -4.30 39.13 29.02
CA ASP A 7 -3.96 37.74 29.42
C ASP A 7 -4.54 36.79 28.35
N LEU A 8 -3.72 36.15 27.49
CA LEU A 8 -3.16 34.80 27.67
C LEU A 8 -4.17 33.77 28.21
N PHE A 9 -4.49 32.77 27.38
CA PHE A 9 -5.21 31.53 27.71
C PHE A 9 -6.70 31.67 28.11
N GLY A 10 -7.56 31.74 27.09
CA GLY A 10 -9.00 31.45 27.21
C GLY A 10 -9.43 30.42 26.15
N PHE A 11 -8.91 29.20 26.23
CA PHE A 11 -9.46 28.07 25.47
C PHE A 11 -10.61 27.51 26.31
N GLU A 12 -11.84 27.98 26.07
CA GLU A 12 -13.03 27.34 26.63
C GLU A 12 -13.12 25.94 26.01
N MET A 13 -12.83 24.91 26.81
CA MET A 13 -13.22 23.55 26.46
C MET A 13 -14.75 23.49 26.56
N GLU A 14 -15.44 23.66 25.43
CA GLU A 14 -16.84 23.25 25.34
C GLU A 14 -16.89 21.72 25.47
N GLU A 15 -17.31 21.27 26.65
CA GLU A 15 -17.52 19.87 26.98
C GLU A 15 -18.70 19.35 26.14
N ALA A 16 -18.40 18.60 25.07
CA ALA A 16 -19.41 18.06 24.18
C ALA A 16 -20.36 17.11 24.96
N PRO A 17 -21.69 17.23 24.80
CA PRO A 17 -22.63 16.42 25.59
C PRO A 17 -22.51 14.93 25.23
N SER A 18 -22.16 14.13 26.24
CA SER A 18 -22.06 12.68 26.22
C SER A 18 -23.42 12.04 25.91
N GLN A 19 -23.69 11.71 24.65
CA GLN A 19 -24.87 10.93 24.30
C GLN A 19 -24.69 9.45 24.73
N PRO A 20 -25.67 8.84 25.40
CA PRO A 20 -25.60 7.42 25.76
C PRO A 20 -25.69 6.56 24.49
N ARG A 21 -24.73 5.62 24.33
CA ARG A 21 -24.73 4.64 23.23
C ARG A 21 -25.95 3.72 23.36
N THR A 22 -26.99 4.00 22.59
CA THR A 22 -28.15 3.12 22.48
C THR A 22 -27.81 1.90 21.63
N LEU A 23 -28.34 0.75 22.04
CA LEU A 23 -28.14 -0.56 21.42
C LEU A 23 -28.45 -0.51 19.91
N SER A 24 -27.53 -1.04 19.10
CA SER A 24 -27.59 -1.04 17.64
C SER A 24 -28.93 -1.57 17.12
N ALA A 25 -29.52 -0.82 16.20
CA ALA A 25 -30.63 -1.28 15.38
C ALA A 25 -30.27 -2.61 14.68
N PRO A 26 -31.24 -3.51 14.44
CA PRO A 26 -30.97 -4.74 13.71
C PRO A 26 -30.42 -4.41 12.32
N ARG A 27 -29.34 -5.10 11.92
CA ARG A 27 -28.69 -4.93 10.63
C ARG A 27 -29.73 -5.16 9.53
N GLN A 28 -30.11 -4.09 8.82
CA GLN A 28 -31.04 -4.19 7.71
C GLN A 28 -30.48 -5.16 6.66
N ASP A 29 -31.26 -6.18 6.33
CA ASP A 29 -30.93 -7.11 5.27
C ASP A 29 -31.16 -6.43 3.93
N TRP A 30 -30.12 -5.77 3.43
CA TRP A 30 -30.12 -5.00 2.18
C TRP A 30 -30.52 -5.82 0.94
N ARG A 31 -30.59 -7.16 1.06
CA ARG A 31 -30.96 -8.06 -0.04
C ARG A 31 -32.47 -8.19 -0.25
N ALA A 32 -33.30 -7.79 0.71
CA ALA A 32 -34.75 -7.93 0.61
C ALA A 32 -35.44 -6.77 -0.13
N GLU A 33 -34.75 -5.65 -0.32
CA GLU A 33 -35.23 -4.55 -1.15
C GLU A 33 -34.87 -4.84 -2.61
N VAL A 34 -35.84 -5.36 -3.37
CA VAL A 34 -35.79 -5.25 -4.83
C VAL A 34 -35.87 -3.76 -5.14
N ALA A 35 -34.71 -3.17 -5.41
CA ALA A 35 -34.61 -1.76 -5.74
C ALA A 35 -35.62 -1.44 -6.85
N PRO A 36 -36.41 -0.36 -6.74
CA PRO A 36 -37.30 0.04 -7.82
C PRO A 36 -36.48 0.13 -9.11
N PRO A 37 -37.06 -0.26 -10.28
CA PRO A 37 -36.36 -0.15 -11.55
C PRO A 37 -35.88 1.28 -11.66
N GLN A 38 -34.57 1.45 -11.66
CA GLN A 38 -33.96 2.76 -11.75
C GLN A 38 -34.46 3.37 -13.05
N PRO A 39 -34.96 4.62 -13.05
CA PRO A 39 -35.24 5.27 -14.31
C PRO A 39 -33.95 5.21 -15.13
N GLU A 40 -34.04 4.68 -16.35
CA GLU A 40 -32.92 4.66 -17.29
C GLU A 40 -32.55 6.12 -17.56
N LEU A 41 -31.66 6.65 -16.72
CA LEU A 41 -31.11 7.98 -16.94
C LEU A 41 -30.46 7.92 -18.31
N PRO A 42 -30.78 8.86 -19.22
CA PRO A 42 -30.01 8.97 -20.44
C PRO A 42 -28.54 9.01 -20.02
N MET A 43 -27.69 8.34 -20.77
CA MET A 43 -26.25 8.33 -20.56
C MET A 43 -25.72 9.74 -20.84
N GLU A 44 -26.07 10.67 -19.98
CA GLU A 44 -25.48 11.98 -19.86
C GLU A 44 -24.07 11.64 -19.40
N HIS A 45 -23.16 11.58 -20.36
CA HIS A 45 -21.74 11.69 -20.09
C HIS A 45 -21.60 12.91 -19.20
N SER A 46 -21.50 12.68 -17.89
CA SER A 46 -21.17 13.71 -16.94
C SER A 46 -19.99 14.42 -17.56
N GLY A 47 -20.10 15.73 -17.82
CA GLY A 47 -19.05 16.55 -18.41
C GLY A 47 -17.83 16.71 -17.49
N PHE A 48 -17.47 15.65 -16.77
CA PHE A 48 -16.15 15.43 -16.24
C PHE A 48 -15.21 15.30 -17.43
N GLU A 49 -14.69 16.44 -17.90
CA GLU A 49 -13.37 16.46 -18.48
C GLU A 49 -12.45 15.70 -17.52
N TRP A 50 -11.79 14.66 -18.00
CA TRP A 50 -10.70 13.99 -17.29
C TRP A 50 -9.54 15.00 -17.19
N LEU A 51 -9.65 15.94 -16.26
CA LEU A 51 -8.79 17.11 -16.14
C LEU A 51 -7.46 16.80 -15.43
N TYR A 52 -7.05 15.53 -15.47
CA TYR A 52 -5.84 15.04 -14.81
C TYR A 52 -5.11 14.07 -15.74
N ASP A 53 -4.38 14.65 -16.68
CA ASP A 53 -3.37 13.94 -17.46
C ASP A 53 -2.12 13.79 -16.60
N TRP A 54 -1.70 12.55 -16.37
CA TRP A 54 -0.42 12.25 -15.74
C TRP A 54 0.70 12.63 -16.69
N SER A 55 1.65 13.42 -16.22
CA SER A 55 2.88 13.67 -16.96
C SER A 55 3.73 12.40 -17.03
N ASP A 56 4.51 12.26 -18.10
CA ASP A 56 5.46 11.14 -18.25
C ASP A 56 6.39 11.02 -17.03
N ARG A 57 6.77 12.16 -16.46
CA ARG A 57 7.61 12.22 -15.26
C ARG A 57 6.92 11.65 -14.02
N GLU A 58 5.63 11.92 -13.82
CA GLU A 58 4.88 11.33 -12.70
C GLU A 58 4.75 9.81 -12.89
N VAL A 59 4.58 9.35 -14.13
CA VAL A 59 4.55 7.92 -14.44
C VAL A 59 5.91 7.27 -14.17
N GLU A 60 7.02 7.91 -14.51
CA GLU A 60 8.38 7.45 -14.17
C GLU A 60 8.57 7.32 -12.65
N ILE A 61 8.18 8.34 -11.89
CA ILE A 61 8.28 8.33 -10.41
C ILE A 61 7.46 7.17 -9.82
N MET A 62 6.26 6.91 -10.33
CA MET A 62 5.46 5.79 -9.89
C MET A 62 6.11 4.44 -10.20
N ARG A 63 6.71 4.30 -11.38
CA ARG A 63 7.40 3.07 -11.78
C ARG A 63 8.60 2.77 -10.90
N GLU A 64 9.41 3.79 -10.59
CA GLU A 64 10.52 3.69 -9.64
C GLU A 64 10.01 3.37 -8.23
N GLY A 65 8.98 4.07 -7.77
CA GLY A 65 8.38 3.85 -6.46
C GLY A 65 7.86 2.42 -6.28
N LEU A 66 7.16 1.89 -7.29
CA LEU A 66 6.68 0.51 -7.30
C LEU A 66 7.85 -0.48 -7.25
N LEU A 67 8.92 -0.24 -8.00
CA LEU A 67 10.12 -1.08 -7.98
C LEU A 67 10.72 -1.16 -6.57
N PHE A 68 10.99 -0.02 -5.96
CA PHE A 68 11.63 0.03 -4.65
C PHE A 68 10.73 -0.54 -3.54
N ALA A 69 9.44 -0.21 -3.56
CA ALA A 69 8.48 -0.75 -2.58
C ALA A 69 8.41 -2.28 -2.68
N SER A 70 8.29 -2.83 -3.89
CA SER A 70 8.22 -4.28 -4.10
C SER A 70 9.51 -4.98 -3.67
N LEU A 71 10.68 -4.43 -4.00
CA LEU A 71 11.97 -5.02 -3.58
C LEU A 71 12.19 -4.93 -2.07
N HIS A 72 11.73 -3.85 -1.44
CA HIS A 72 11.76 -3.71 0.01
C HIS A 72 10.88 -4.76 0.67
N ASP A 73 9.64 -4.90 0.21
CA ASP A 73 8.66 -5.84 0.75
C ASP A 73 9.08 -7.30 0.54
N LEU A 74 9.76 -7.60 -0.58
CA LEU A 74 10.33 -8.91 -0.84
C LEU A 74 11.42 -9.31 0.18
N CYS A 75 12.17 -8.33 0.68
CA CYS A 75 13.25 -8.52 1.64
C CYS A 75 12.80 -8.42 3.11
N ASP A 76 11.56 -8.01 3.38
CA ASP A 76 11.04 -7.85 4.74
C ASP A 76 10.35 -9.14 5.21
N ALA A 77 10.95 -9.83 6.18
CA ALA A 77 10.42 -11.06 6.75
C ALA A 77 9.05 -10.91 7.44
N ARG A 78 8.61 -9.67 7.72
CA ARG A 78 7.30 -9.38 8.32
C ARG A 78 6.17 -9.32 7.28
N VAL A 79 6.51 -9.24 5.99
CA VAL A 79 5.54 -9.26 4.89
C VAL A 79 5.01 -10.68 4.74
N ALA A 80 3.71 -10.80 4.47
CA ALA A 80 3.07 -12.09 4.31
C ALA A 80 3.64 -12.86 3.11
N GLU A 81 3.78 -14.18 3.24
CA GLU A 81 4.34 -15.06 2.21
C GLU A 81 3.63 -14.89 0.86
N TRP A 82 2.30 -14.85 0.86
CA TRP A 82 1.51 -14.64 -0.37
C TRP A 82 1.85 -13.33 -1.10
N THR A 83 2.17 -12.26 -0.37
CA THR A 83 2.56 -10.98 -0.98
C THR A 83 3.96 -11.09 -1.59
N ARG A 84 4.89 -11.80 -0.94
CA ARG A 84 6.23 -12.08 -1.50
C ARG A 84 6.13 -12.95 -2.75
N GLU A 85 5.23 -13.92 -2.79
CA GLU A 85 4.94 -14.75 -3.97
C GLU A 85 4.42 -13.90 -5.14
N GLU A 86 3.43 -13.02 -4.91
CA GLU A 86 2.92 -12.10 -5.94
C GLU A 86 4.02 -11.18 -6.51
N ILE A 87 4.88 -10.64 -5.63
CA ILE A 87 6.04 -9.85 -6.05
C ILE A 87 7.00 -10.70 -6.88
N TRP A 88 7.20 -11.98 -6.53
CA TRP A 88 8.06 -12.86 -7.30
C TRP A 88 7.50 -13.15 -8.69
N GLU A 89 6.21 -13.45 -8.79
CA GLU A 89 5.52 -13.64 -10.07
C GLU A 89 5.67 -12.41 -10.97
N TRP A 90 5.53 -11.20 -10.38
CA TRP A 90 5.73 -9.95 -11.10
C TRP A 90 7.18 -9.77 -11.59
N ILE A 91 8.19 -10.09 -10.78
CA ILE A 91 9.60 -9.99 -11.16
C ILE A 91 9.96 -11.00 -12.26
N GLU A 92 9.46 -12.23 -12.16
CA GLU A 92 9.75 -13.31 -13.12
C GLU A 92 8.97 -13.16 -14.43
N SER A 93 7.84 -12.45 -14.43
CA SER A 93 7.05 -12.19 -15.62
C SER A 93 7.86 -11.53 -16.74
N ASP A 94 7.79 -12.10 -17.94
CA ASP A 94 8.37 -11.53 -19.15
C ASP A 94 7.38 -10.63 -19.91
N GLU A 95 6.15 -10.47 -19.40
CA GLU A 95 5.14 -9.59 -19.98
C GLU A 95 5.57 -8.13 -19.95
N ILE A 96 5.19 -7.38 -20.99
CA ILE A 96 5.50 -5.96 -21.12
C ILE A 96 4.20 -5.16 -21.04
N HIS A 97 4.00 -4.51 -19.91
CA HIS A 97 2.92 -3.56 -19.65
C HIS A 97 3.48 -2.34 -18.88
N PRO A 98 2.72 -1.23 -18.72
CA PRO A 98 3.25 0.04 -18.20
C PRO A 98 3.90 0.00 -16.82
N PHE A 99 3.63 -1.04 -16.03
CA PHE A 99 4.20 -1.31 -14.70
C PHE A 99 4.77 -2.73 -14.59
N SER A 100 5.18 -3.32 -15.71
CA SER A 100 5.92 -4.59 -15.69
C SER A 100 7.27 -4.38 -15.03
N PHE A 101 7.82 -5.42 -14.41
CA PHE A 101 9.13 -5.35 -13.76
C PHE A 101 10.20 -4.76 -14.68
N ARG A 102 10.22 -5.18 -15.95
CA ARG A 102 11.16 -4.68 -16.98
C ARG A 102 11.02 -3.18 -17.23
N VAL A 103 9.80 -2.68 -17.31
CA VAL A 103 9.53 -1.25 -17.52
C VAL A 103 9.90 -0.43 -16.28
N CYS A 104 9.63 -0.96 -15.09
CA CYS A 104 10.02 -0.34 -13.84
C CYS A 104 11.54 -0.26 -13.65
N VAL A 105 12.28 -1.33 -13.99
CA VAL A 105 13.75 -1.33 -13.99
C VAL A 105 14.31 -0.32 -14.99
N ALA A 106 13.77 -0.28 -16.21
CA ALA A 106 14.21 0.66 -17.23
C ALA A 106 13.91 2.12 -16.87
N ALA A 107 12.83 2.39 -16.12
CA ALA A 107 12.52 3.72 -15.61
C ALA A 107 13.56 4.20 -14.59
N TYR A 108 14.05 3.30 -13.74
CA TYR A 108 15.13 3.61 -12.79
C TYR A 108 16.48 3.78 -13.51
N ASP A 109 16.89 2.79 -14.30
CA ASP A 109 18.11 2.84 -15.10
C ASP A 109 18.04 1.85 -16.28
N ALA A 110 17.98 2.41 -17.49
CA ALA A 110 17.93 1.64 -18.74
C ALA A 110 19.19 0.80 -19.04
N SER A 111 20.29 1.02 -18.31
CA SER A 111 21.54 0.25 -18.48
C SER A 111 21.57 -1.05 -17.68
N ILE A 112 20.62 -1.25 -16.76
CA ILE A 112 20.55 -2.46 -15.94
C ILE A 112 20.09 -3.66 -16.78
N ASP A 113 20.88 -4.72 -16.76
CA ASP A 113 20.44 -6.02 -17.27
C ASP A 113 19.43 -6.64 -16.29
N VAL A 114 18.17 -6.73 -16.74
CA VAL A 114 17.06 -7.32 -15.98
C VAL A 114 17.38 -8.75 -15.53
N GLN A 115 18.07 -9.54 -16.35
CA GLN A 115 18.37 -10.94 -16.00
C GLN A 115 19.42 -11.02 -14.90
N GLU A 116 20.43 -10.16 -14.95
CA GLU A 116 21.40 -10.05 -13.85
C GLU A 116 20.73 -9.56 -12.58
N LEU A 117 19.83 -8.57 -12.68
CA LEU A 117 19.09 -8.08 -11.52
C LEU A 117 18.22 -9.19 -10.89
N ARG A 118 17.48 -9.97 -11.69
CA ARG A 118 16.70 -11.13 -11.21
C ARG A 118 17.58 -12.12 -10.44
N ARG A 119 18.76 -12.44 -10.97
CA ARG A 119 19.71 -13.35 -10.30
C ARG A 119 20.19 -12.79 -8.96
N HIS A 120 20.52 -11.50 -8.91
CA HIS A 120 20.96 -10.85 -7.67
C HIS A 120 19.85 -10.81 -6.62
N ILE A 121 18.61 -10.46 -7.00
CA ILE A 121 17.48 -10.45 -6.08
C ILE A 121 17.23 -11.86 -5.52
N ARG A 122 17.26 -12.89 -6.39
CA ARG A 122 17.07 -14.27 -5.96
C ARG A 122 18.11 -14.69 -4.92
N TRP A 123 19.39 -14.40 -5.20
CA TRP A 123 20.47 -14.69 -4.26
C TRP A 123 20.29 -13.95 -2.91
N LEU A 124 19.86 -12.69 -2.93
CA LEU A 124 19.61 -11.92 -1.70
C LEU A 124 18.49 -12.53 -0.87
N VAL A 125 17.36 -12.88 -1.48
CA VAL A 125 16.22 -13.48 -0.79
C VAL A 125 16.60 -14.83 -0.17
N GLU A 126 17.24 -15.70 -0.94
CA GLU A 126 17.71 -17.00 -0.43
C GLU A 126 18.67 -16.85 0.75
N LYS A 127 19.55 -15.84 0.71
CA LYS A 127 20.49 -15.56 1.79
C LYS A 127 19.76 -15.09 3.06
N LEU A 128 18.79 -14.19 2.94
CA LEU A 128 18.01 -13.69 4.07
C LEU A 128 17.17 -14.80 4.73
N ASP A 129 16.54 -15.66 3.92
CA ASP A 129 15.76 -16.79 4.43
C ASP A 129 16.65 -17.81 5.20
N GLN A 130 17.91 -17.98 4.78
CA GLN A 130 18.91 -18.81 5.48
C GLN A 130 19.31 -18.21 6.83
N GLU A 131 19.61 -16.90 6.87
CA GLU A 131 19.98 -16.19 8.10
C GLU A 131 18.86 -16.27 9.13
N GLU A 132 17.61 -16.04 8.72
CA GLU A 132 16.44 -16.13 9.62
C GLU A 132 16.23 -17.56 10.15
N SER A 133 16.43 -18.56 9.30
CA SER A 133 16.37 -19.97 9.70
C SER A 133 17.46 -20.35 10.69
N GLN A 134 18.65 -19.77 10.54
CA GLN A 134 19.76 -19.97 11.45
C GLN A 134 19.48 -19.33 12.82
N ASP A 135 18.94 -18.11 12.85
CA ASP A 135 18.59 -17.40 14.10
C ASP A 135 17.49 -18.14 14.87
N ARG A 136 16.42 -18.58 14.20
CA ARG A 136 15.37 -19.39 14.83
C ARG A 136 15.91 -20.69 15.44
N ASN A 137 16.84 -21.35 14.74
CA ASN A 137 17.46 -22.58 15.25
C ASN A 137 18.37 -22.32 16.46
N LEU A 138 19.09 -21.19 16.48
CA LEU A 138 19.90 -20.77 17.62
C LEU A 138 19.03 -20.54 18.87
N ASP A 139 17.91 -19.84 18.70
CA ASP A 139 16.95 -19.59 19.78
C ASP A 139 16.32 -20.88 20.32
N LEU A 140 15.93 -21.80 19.43
CA LEU A 140 15.40 -23.11 19.83
C LEU A 140 16.45 -23.93 20.59
N ALA A 141 17.70 -23.96 20.13
CA ALA A 141 18.78 -24.66 20.82
C ALA A 141 19.04 -24.07 22.22
N ALA A 142 18.97 -22.75 22.36
CA ALA A 142 19.10 -22.06 23.64
C ALA A 142 17.94 -22.38 24.61
N LEU A 143 16.71 -22.52 24.10
CA LEU A 143 15.54 -22.91 24.88
C LEU A 143 15.60 -24.38 25.33
N LEU A 144 16.08 -25.28 24.48
CA LEU A 144 16.16 -26.72 24.77
C LEU A 144 17.36 -27.11 25.67
N SER A 145 18.32 -26.20 25.86
CA SER A 145 19.51 -26.42 26.70
C SER A 145 19.34 -25.99 28.17
N ARG A 146 18.13 -25.59 28.58
CA ARG A 146 17.77 -25.20 29.95
C ARG A 146 16.90 -26.26 30.61
#